data_AF-A0A7W0SLD1-F1
#
_entry.id   AF-A0A7W0SLD1-F1
#
_cell.length_a   1.000
_cell.length_b   1.000
_cell.length_c   1.000
_cell.angle_alpha   90.00
_cell.angle_beta   90.00
_cell.angle_gamma   90.00
#
_symmetry.space_group_name_H-M   'P 1'
#
loop_
_entity.id
_entity.type
_entity.pdbx_description
1 polymer ?
#
loop_
_entity_poly.entity_id
_entity_poly.type
_entity_poly.pdbx_seq_one_letter_code
_entity_poly.pdbx_strand_id
1 'polypeptide(L)'
;EQWQAFLGAEGRLHVFKSERELAAYARTATEHDLDDHPVWPVVATLPARDLTPDDDHRYDLDGMYELVTENPDRWSVGEVADTIDIVSRIAECCAATRIVRDLEQVPEIALLSMGADAFVGREGENSWNQVGRAVDEHWETVLTRLGKRIRWPKVDVSVLEAEEKELVAREAQQTGKVAEERVKRRAAAAKLGREVEDADRHALESDDDDVLIEEPVTGTAVIQLPSTAWEADADEVDEATEFWESVGILPVELTLPEGSGLTLRCYVEDAPRFLGRKQTVYLFRSADGLGAFIRSKNPHDLRDIATWPDVVDSDVPALPAEEDRYDLAEISELFSRGDSTDVFDYSRLAHSFDGVLDVAEYADLDSVDELIRPTTPLGRALVESQRGVGKSLAPADTAAMASAWDEVAEKVSGAVRWHD
;
A
#
# COMPACT_ATOMS: atom_id res chain seq x y z
N GLU A 1 11.49 -6.94 -25.86
CA GLU A 1 10.97 -5.80 -26.66
C GLU A 1 10.19 -4.92 -25.70
N GLN A 2 10.34 -3.60 -25.77
CA GLN A 2 9.54 -2.70 -24.95
C GLN A 2 8.19 -2.55 -25.64
N TRP A 3 7.11 -3.04 -25.01
CA TRP A 3 5.76 -2.89 -25.50
C TRP A 3 5.20 -1.57 -25.00
N GLN A 4 4.68 -0.74 -25.90
CA GLN A 4 3.92 0.46 -25.56
C GLN A 4 2.62 0.42 -26.36
N ALA A 5 1.53 0.06 -25.70
CA ALA A 5 0.21 -0.03 -26.28
C ALA A 5 -0.83 0.24 -25.18
N PHE A 6 -1.99 0.74 -25.59
CA PHE A 6 -3.15 0.86 -24.72
C PHE A 6 -4.23 -0.12 -25.18
N LEU A 7 -5.16 -0.44 -24.29
CA LEU A 7 -6.34 -1.21 -24.65
C LEU A 7 -7.19 -0.41 -25.64
N GLY A 8 -7.25 -0.87 -26.88
CA GLY A 8 -7.85 -0.14 -27.97
C GLY A 8 -7.95 -0.96 -29.25
N ALA A 9 -8.57 -0.37 -30.27
CA ALA A 9 -8.59 -0.93 -31.61
C ALA A 9 -8.74 0.19 -32.64
N GLU A 10 -8.17 -0.02 -33.84
CA GLU A 10 -8.26 0.92 -34.97
C GLU A 10 -7.77 2.35 -34.62
N GLY A 11 -6.76 2.47 -33.76
CA GLY A 11 -6.23 3.77 -33.32
C GLY A 11 -7.22 4.57 -32.47
N ARG A 12 -8.06 3.87 -31.70
CA ARG A 12 -8.93 4.41 -30.67
C ARG A 12 -8.70 3.72 -29.33
N LEU A 13 -8.61 4.52 -28.28
CA LEU A 13 -8.52 4.07 -26.91
C LEU A 13 -9.89 3.59 -26.43
N HIS A 14 -9.96 2.40 -25.85
CA HIS A 14 -11.15 1.91 -25.17
C HIS A 14 -11.08 2.30 -23.69
N VAL A 15 -12.11 3.00 -23.21
CA VAL A 15 -12.23 3.38 -21.80
C VAL A 15 -13.56 2.87 -21.22
N PHE A 16 -13.57 2.67 -19.92
CA PHE A 16 -14.66 2.04 -19.18
C PHE A 16 -15.03 2.89 -17.97
N LYS A 17 -16.26 2.77 -17.50
CA LYS A 17 -16.75 3.58 -16.36
C LYS A 17 -16.44 2.97 -15.01
N SER A 18 -15.99 1.73 -14.98
CA SER A 18 -15.66 0.99 -13.76
C SER A 18 -14.71 -0.16 -14.09
N GLU A 19 -13.98 -0.64 -13.08
CA GLU A 19 -13.14 -1.83 -13.22
C GLU A 19 -13.95 -3.06 -13.62
N ARG A 20 -15.23 -3.15 -13.20
CA ARG A 20 -16.13 -4.25 -13.58
C ARG A 20 -16.40 -4.28 -15.08
N GLU A 21 -16.65 -3.12 -15.70
CA GLU A 21 -16.81 -3.04 -17.15
C GLU A 21 -15.51 -3.43 -17.88
N LEU A 22 -14.35 -3.01 -17.36
CA LEU A 22 -13.04 -3.39 -17.90
C LEU A 22 -12.77 -4.90 -17.78
N ALA A 23 -13.01 -5.50 -16.62
CA ALA A 23 -12.84 -6.94 -16.39
C ALA A 23 -13.76 -7.77 -17.31
N ALA A 24 -15.02 -7.35 -17.47
CA ALA A 24 -15.97 -8.02 -18.35
C ALA A 24 -15.54 -7.93 -19.81
N TYR A 25 -15.01 -6.76 -20.22
CA TYR A 25 -14.45 -6.59 -21.56
C TYR A 25 -13.22 -7.47 -21.76
N ALA A 26 -12.26 -7.47 -20.83
CA ALA A 26 -11.03 -8.25 -20.95
C ALA A 26 -11.28 -9.76 -21.11
N ARG A 27 -12.34 -10.29 -20.50
CA ARG A 27 -12.75 -11.70 -20.63
C ARG A 27 -13.40 -12.06 -21.98
N THR A 28 -14.06 -11.10 -22.62
CA THR A 28 -14.94 -11.34 -23.78
C THR A 28 -14.39 -10.78 -25.07
N ALA A 29 -13.46 -9.83 -25.00
CA ALA A 29 -12.84 -9.22 -26.16
C ALA A 29 -11.90 -10.22 -26.84
N THR A 30 -11.95 -10.21 -28.18
CA THR A 30 -11.16 -11.12 -29.02
C THR A 30 -10.36 -10.38 -30.10
N GLU A 31 -10.47 -9.05 -30.15
CA GLU A 31 -9.76 -8.20 -31.10
C GLU A 31 -9.50 -6.81 -30.48
N HIS A 32 -8.26 -6.55 -30.10
CA HIS A 32 -7.71 -5.29 -29.61
C HIS A 32 -6.16 -5.29 -29.63
N ASP A 33 -5.57 -4.11 -29.49
CA ASP A 33 -4.13 -3.86 -29.64
C ASP A 33 -3.24 -4.54 -28.57
N LEU A 34 -3.85 -5.19 -27.57
CA LEU A 34 -3.18 -5.94 -26.50
C LEU A 34 -3.33 -7.46 -26.61
N ASP A 35 -4.07 -7.99 -27.59
CA ASP A 35 -4.36 -9.43 -27.68
C ASP A 35 -3.10 -10.29 -27.80
N ASP A 36 -2.09 -9.79 -28.52
CA ASP A 36 -0.81 -10.48 -28.72
C ASP A 36 0.18 -10.24 -27.56
N HIS A 37 -0.19 -9.49 -26.52
CA HIS A 37 0.69 -9.22 -25.40
C HIS A 37 0.85 -10.49 -24.54
N PRO A 38 2.09 -10.90 -24.18
CA PRO A 38 2.35 -12.19 -23.52
C PRO A 38 1.67 -12.33 -22.14
N VAL A 39 1.36 -11.22 -21.48
CA VAL A 39 0.71 -11.18 -20.16
C VAL A 39 -0.81 -10.99 -20.27
N TRP A 40 -1.35 -10.66 -21.46
CA TRP A 40 -2.79 -10.44 -21.64
C TRP A 40 -3.67 -11.62 -21.17
N PRO A 41 -3.30 -12.90 -21.40
CA PRO A 41 -4.07 -14.02 -20.88
C PRO A 41 -4.24 -14.03 -19.35
N VAL A 42 -3.31 -13.43 -18.61
CA VAL A 42 -3.40 -13.27 -17.15
C VAL A 42 -4.37 -12.13 -16.83
N VAL A 43 -4.19 -10.96 -17.46
CA VAL A 43 -5.04 -9.78 -17.27
C VAL A 43 -6.51 -10.09 -17.53
N ALA A 44 -6.79 -10.86 -18.59
CA ALA A 44 -8.14 -11.30 -18.93
C ALA A 44 -8.82 -12.16 -17.85
N THR A 45 -8.06 -12.71 -16.90
CA THR A 45 -8.58 -13.55 -15.80
C THR A 45 -8.68 -12.83 -14.47
N LEU A 46 -8.13 -11.61 -14.35
CA LEU A 46 -8.13 -10.88 -13.10
C LEU A 46 -9.57 -10.53 -12.64
N PRO A 47 -9.82 -10.50 -11.31
CA PRO A 47 -11.03 -9.91 -10.77
C PRO A 47 -11.01 -8.39 -10.94
N ALA A 48 -12.18 -7.76 -10.87
CA ALA A 48 -12.30 -6.31 -11.08
C ALA A 48 -11.43 -5.50 -10.10
N ARG A 49 -11.35 -5.90 -8.83
CA ARG A 49 -10.52 -5.24 -7.80
C ARG A 49 -9.02 -5.19 -8.14
N ASP A 50 -8.52 -6.15 -8.92
CA ASP A 50 -7.10 -6.21 -9.30
C ASP A 50 -6.84 -5.34 -10.56
N LEU A 51 -7.86 -4.66 -11.09
CA LEU A 51 -7.76 -3.72 -12.21
C LEU A 51 -7.96 -2.26 -11.77
N THR A 52 -7.99 -2.01 -10.47
CA THR A 52 -8.05 -0.67 -9.88
C THR A 52 -6.70 0.02 -10.11
N PRO A 53 -6.68 1.25 -10.67
CA PRO A 53 -5.45 2.00 -10.79
C PRO A 53 -4.95 2.41 -9.41
N ASP A 54 -3.63 2.30 -9.19
CA ASP A 54 -2.96 2.97 -8.08
C ASP A 54 -3.01 4.50 -8.25
N ASP A 55 -2.59 5.24 -7.23
CA ASP A 55 -2.67 6.70 -7.21
C ASP A 55 -1.80 7.36 -8.29
N ASP A 56 -0.66 6.77 -8.63
CA ASP A 56 0.27 7.27 -9.65
C ASP A 56 -0.28 7.13 -11.08
N HIS A 57 -1.27 6.26 -11.29
CA HIS A 57 -1.93 6.03 -12.58
C HIS A 57 -3.33 6.66 -12.66
N ARG A 58 -3.60 7.68 -11.84
CA ARG A 58 -4.80 8.52 -11.90
C ARG A 58 -4.47 9.87 -12.52
N TYR A 59 -5.16 10.19 -13.62
CA TYR A 59 -4.91 11.43 -14.35
C TYR A 59 -6.18 12.28 -14.42
N ASP A 60 -6.17 13.43 -13.74
CA ASP A 60 -7.23 14.43 -13.84
C ASP A 60 -6.92 15.44 -14.96
N LEU A 61 -7.49 15.19 -16.14
CA LEU A 61 -7.30 16.09 -17.28
C LEU A 61 -8.03 17.43 -17.12
N ASP A 62 -9.10 17.50 -16.32
CA ASP A 62 -9.85 18.74 -16.09
C ASP A 62 -9.17 19.59 -15.00
N GLY A 63 -8.54 18.95 -14.00
CA GLY A 63 -7.77 19.58 -12.93
C GLY A 63 -6.52 20.35 -13.39
N MET A 64 -6.06 20.12 -14.63
CA MET A 64 -4.86 20.78 -15.18
C MET A 64 -4.93 22.32 -15.14
N TYR A 65 -6.12 22.92 -15.26
CA TYR A 65 -6.27 24.37 -15.17
C TYR A 65 -5.99 24.92 -13.76
N GLU A 66 -6.34 24.15 -12.73
CA GLU A 66 -6.10 24.52 -11.34
C GLU A 66 -4.60 24.40 -11.02
N LEU A 67 -4.00 23.26 -11.35
CA LEU A 67 -2.59 22.96 -11.12
C LEU A 67 -1.65 24.06 -11.66
N VAL A 68 -1.88 24.54 -12.89
CA VAL A 68 -1.02 25.58 -13.48
C VAL A 68 -1.22 26.98 -12.91
N THR A 69 -2.25 27.18 -12.07
CA THR A 69 -2.45 28.43 -11.33
C THR A 69 -1.83 28.41 -9.94
N GLU A 70 -1.43 27.24 -9.46
CA GLU A 70 -0.72 27.06 -8.20
C GLU A 70 0.75 27.51 -8.29
N ASN A 71 1.44 27.47 -7.15
CA ASN A 71 2.89 27.68 -7.15
C ASN A 71 3.59 26.47 -7.79
N PRO A 72 4.73 26.68 -8.48
CA PRO A 72 5.47 25.59 -9.10
C PRO A 72 6.26 24.78 -8.06
N ASP A 73 5.56 24.05 -7.20
CA ASP A 73 6.17 23.06 -6.32
C ASP A 73 6.29 21.69 -7.01
N ARG A 74 6.89 20.72 -6.30
CA ARG A 74 7.16 19.39 -6.85
C ARG A 74 5.89 18.61 -7.21
N TRP A 75 4.76 18.88 -6.55
CA TRP A 75 3.50 18.21 -6.85
C TRP A 75 2.87 18.84 -8.08
N SER A 76 2.59 20.14 -8.09
CA SER A 76 1.89 20.77 -9.22
C SER A 76 2.70 20.65 -10.52
N VAL A 77 4.03 20.74 -10.46
CA VAL A 77 4.90 20.53 -11.64
C VAL A 77 4.91 19.06 -12.07
N GLY A 78 4.95 18.11 -11.13
CA GLY A 78 4.92 16.68 -11.40
C GLY A 78 3.62 16.26 -12.08
N GLU A 79 2.48 16.58 -11.47
CA GLU A 79 1.13 16.28 -11.98
C GLU A 79 0.89 16.84 -13.38
N VAL A 80 1.34 18.07 -13.65
CA VAL A 80 1.24 18.68 -14.98
C VAL A 80 2.13 17.94 -15.98
N ALA A 81 3.34 17.54 -15.58
CA ALA A 81 4.25 16.79 -16.45
C ALA A 81 3.67 15.41 -16.79
N ASP A 82 3.20 14.67 -15.79
CA ASP A 82 2.68 13.31 -15.95
C ASP A 82 1.39 13.29 -16.75
N THR A 83 0.51 14.27 -16.52
CA THR A 83 -0.71 14.45 -17.32
C THR A 83 -0.41 14.76 -18.80
N ILE A 84 0.59 15.59 -19.09
CA ILE A 84 1.01 15.82 -20.49
C ILE A 84 1.67 14.58 -21.09
N ASP A 85 2.48 13.85 -20.31
CA ASP A 85 3.16 12.63 -20.77
C ASP A 85 2.15 11.54 -21.13
N ILE A 86 1.16 11.24 -20.27
CA ILE A 86 0.17 10.21 -20.57
C ILE A 86 -0.65 10.55 -21.82
N VAL A 87 -1.03 11.82 -22.01
CA VAL A 87 -1.76 12.25 -23.21
C VAL A 87 -0.88 12.14 -24.46
N SER A 88 0.40 12.45 -24.34
CA SER A 88 1.39 12.26 -25.41
C SER A 88 1.53 10.78 -25.80
N ARG A 89 1.67 9.88 -24.82
CA ARG A 89 1.72 8.43 -25.05
C ARG A 89 0.45 7.90 -25.72
N ILE A 90 -0.73 8.34 -25.27
CA ILE A 90 -2.00 7.97 -25.92
C ILE A 90 -2.03 8.48 -27.37
N ALA A 91 -1.57 9.70 -27.60
CA ALA A 91 -1.51 10.29 -28.93
C ALA A 91 -0.57 9.50 -29.85
N GLU A 92 0.59 9.06 -29.37
CA GLU A 92 1.52 8.21 -30.11
C GLU A 92 0.91 6.86 -30.46
N CYS A 93 0.32 6.16 -29.48
CA CYS A 93 -0.34 4.86 -29.70
C CYS A 93 -1.51 4.98 -30.69
N CYS A 94 -2.23 6.09 -30.68
CA CYS A 94 -3.31 6.36 -31.64
C CYS A 94 -2.82 6.88 -33.01
N ALA A 95 -1.50 6.96 -33.24
CA ALA A 95 -0.88 7.61 -34.41
C ALA A 95 -1.42 9.03 -34.67
N ALA A 96 -1.70 9.75 -33.59
CA ALA A 96 -2.41 11.02 -33.53
C ALA A 96 -1.61 12.12 -32.82
N THR A 97 -0.29 12.16 -33.02
CA THR A 97 0.66 13.13 -32.40
C THR A 97 0.25 14.60 -32.54
N ARG A 98 -0.61 14.94 -33.50
CA ARG A 98 -1.24 16.28 -33.58
C ARG A 98 -2.09 16.66 -32.36
N ILE A 99 -2.44 15.72 -31.48
CA ILE A 99 -3.18 16.00 -30.25
C ILE A 99 -2.41 17.01 -29.39
N VAL A 100 -1.16 16.72 -29.05
CA VAL A 100 -0.31 17.52 -28.16
C VAL A 100 0.61 18.52 -28.86
N ARG A 101 0.77 18.39 -30.19
CA ARG A 101 1.75 19.16 -30.97
C ARG A 101 1.81 20.66 -30.67
N ASP A 102 0.66 21.32 -30.55
CA ASP A 102 0.62 22.78 -30.38
C ASP A 102 1.12 23.18 -28.97
N LEU A 103 0.89 22.35 -27.95
CA LEU A 103 1.43 22.50 -26.60
C LEU A 103 2.94 22.23 -26.55
N GLU A 104 3.41 21.16 -27.22
CA GLU A 104 4.84 20.79 -27.27
C GLU A 104 5.72 21.83 -27.98
N GLN A 105 5.15 22.74 -28.78
CA GLN A 105 5.91 23.83 -29.40
C GLN A 105 6.26 24.95 -28.41
N VAL A 106 5.66 24.96 -27.21
CA VAL A 106 5.98 25.93 -26.16
C VAL A 106 7.24 25.47 -25.43
N PRO A 107 8.36 26.23 -25.49
CA PRO A 107 9.63 25.81 -24.91
C PRO A 107 9.56 25.49 -23.42
N GLU A 108 8.74 26.21 -22.68
CA GLU A 108 8.58 26.07 -21.23
C GLU A 108 7.95 24.73 -20.83
N ILE A 109 7.20 24.07 -21.72
CA ILE A 109 6.65 22.72 -21.49
C ILE A 109 7.78 21.70 -21.38
N ALA A 110 8.89 21.87 -22.11
CA ALA A 110 10.03 20.97 -21.99
C ALA A 110 10.73 21.06 -20.62
N LEU A 111 10.55 22.18 -19.90
CA LEU A 111 11.15 22.39 -18.58
C LEU A 111 10.51 21.52 -17.49
N LEU A 112 9.27 21.05 -17.69
CA LEU A 112 8.57 20.17 -16.75
C LEU A 112 9.38 18.90 -16.46
N SER A 113 10.08 18.36 -17.46
CA SER A 113 10.95 17.18 -17.32
C SER A 113 12.16 17.39 -16.38
N MET A 114 12.49 18.64 -16.06
CA MET A 114 13.55 18.99 -15.11
C MET A 114 13.03 19.18 -13.68
N GLY A 115 11.71 19.07 -13.46
CA GLY A 115 11.07 19.22 -12.16
C GLY A 115 10.97 20.66 -11.67
N ALA A 116 10.46 20.83 -10.45
CA ALA A 116 10.14 22.14 -9.86
C ALA A 116 11.32 23.09 -9.75
N ASP A 117 12.55 22.58 -9.63
CA ASP A 117 13.78 23.39 -9.56
C ASP A 117 13.98 24.27 -10.81
N ALA A 118 13.44 23.87 -11.97
CA ALA A 118 13.47 24.65 -13.20
C ALA A 118 12.61 25.93 -13.15
N PHE A 119 11.70 26.01 -12.17
CA PHE A 119 10.73 27.08 -12.01
C PHE A 119 11.01 27.96 -10.78
N VAL A 120 12.17 27.80 -10.14
CA VAL A 120 12.59 28.59 -8.98
C VAL A 120 13.14 29.97 -9.38
N GLY A 121 12.80 30.98 -8.59
CA GLY A 121 13.27 32.36 -8.77
C GLY A 121 12.56 33.08 -9.92
N ARG A 122 12.91 34.35 -10.13
CA ARG A 122 12.15 35.24 -11.02
C ARG A 122 12.03 34.75 -12.47
N GLU A 123 13.08 34.17 -13.02
CA GLU A 123 13.05 33.62 -14.38
C GLU A 123 12.23 32.32 -14.44
N GLY A 124 12.36 31.45 -13.43
CA GLY A 124 11.56 30.22 -13.31
C GLY A 124 10.07 30.49 -13.12
N GLU A 125 9.71 31.46 -12.26
CA GLU A 125 8.32 31.91 -12.08
C GLU A 125 7.73 32.45 -13.38
N ASN A 126 8.52 33.19 -14.17
CA ASN A 126 8.07 33.62 -15.50
C ASN A 126 7.83 32.43 -16.42
N SER A 127 8.71 31.42 -16.41
CA SER A 127 8.53 30.20 -17.19
C SER A 127 7.28 29.42 -16.77
N TRP A 128 6.98 29.35 -15.47
CA TRP A 128 5.77 28.71 -14.96
C TRP A 128 4.50 29.42 -15.43
N ASN A 129 4.50 30.76 -15.35
CA ASN A 129 3.40 31.56 -15.91
C ASN A 129 3.20 31.33 -17.42
N GLN A 130 4.26 31.01 -18.15
CA GLN A 130 4.19 30.68 -19.58
C GLN A 130 3.63 29.28 -19.82
N VAL A 131 3.92 28.30 -18.95
CA VAL A 131 3.24 26.99 -18.93
C VAL A 131 1.74 27.18 -18.73
N GLY A 132 1.32 27.96 -17.72
CA GLY A 132 -0.10 28.19 -17.47
C GLY A 132 -0.83 28.85 -18.64
N ARG A 133 -0.20 29.80 -19.33
CA ARG A 133 -0.75 30.38 -20.58
C ARG A 133 -0.86 29.37 -21.71
N ALA A 134 0.14 28.50 -21.87
CA ALA A 134 0.11 27.47 -22.90
C ALA A 134 -1.04 26.48 -22.67
N VAL A 135 -1.27 26.08 -21.41
CA VAL A 135 -2.42 25.26 -21.01
C VAL A 135 -3.73 25.98 -21.30
N ASP A 136 -3.91 27.23 -20.87
CA ASP A 136 -5.11 28.03 -21.14
C ASP A 136 -5.42 28.13 -22.64
N GLU A 137 -4.39 28.36 -23.48
CA GLU A 137 -4.56 28.54 -24.93
C GLU A 137 -4.77 27.23 -25.70
N HIS A 138 -4.22 26.11 -25.25
CA HIS A 138 -4.11 24.90 -26.07
C HIS A 138 -4.83 23.67 -25.50
N TRP A 139 -5.03 23.58 -24.18
CA TRP A 139 -5.48 22.35 -23.53
C TRP A 139 -6.89 21.91 -23.96
N GLU A 140 -7.83 22.83 -24.11
CA GLU A 140 -9.20 22.50 -24.58
C GLU A 140 -9.18 21.86 -25.99
N THR A 141 -8.24 22.31 -26.83
CA THR A 141 -8.05 21.70 -28.16
C THR A 141 -7.44 20.30 -28.04
N VAL A 142 -6.53 20.08 -27.09
CA VAL A 142 -5.99 18.75 -26.76
C VAL A 142 -7.13 17.82 -26.34
N LEU A 143 -7.94 18.20 -25.35
CA LEU A 143 -9.09 17.43 -24.86
C LEU A 143 -10.08 17.11 -25.98
N THR A 144 -10.43 18.10 -26.81
CA THR A 144 -11.33 17.89 -27.95
C THR A 144 -10.75 16.90 -28.98
N ARG A 145 -9.44 16.91 -29.22
CA ARG A 145 -8.79 15.97 -30.16
C ARG A 145 -8.66 14.58 -29.55
N LEU A 146 -8.31 14.49 -28.26
CA LEU A 146 -8.21 13.25 -27.50
C LEU A 146 -9.57 12.55 -27.39
N GLY A 147 -10.63 13.29 -27.07
CA GLY A 147 -11.99 12.76 -26.97
C GLY A 147 -12.49 12.11 -28.26
N LYS A 148 -11.99 12.50 -29.44
CA LYS A 148 -12.30 11.85 -30.73
C LYS A 148 -11.63 10.48 -30.89
N ARG A 149 -10.62 10.18 -30.08
CA ARG A 149 -9.92 8.89 -30.01
C ARG A 149 -10.46 7.98 -28.93
N ILE A 150 -11.23 8.50 -28.00
CA ILE A 150 -11.85 7.73 -26.94
C ILE A 150 -13.11 7.02 -27.49
N ARG A 151 -13.22 5.72 -27.20
CA ARG A 151 -14.42 4.91 -27.41
C ARG A 151 -14.82 4.30 -26.08
N TRP A 152 -16.13 4.30 -25.82
CA TRP A 152 -16.74 3.67 -24.66
C TRP A 152 -17.45 2.39 -25.13
N PRO A 153 -16.82 1.20 -25.06
CA PRO A 153 -17.46 -0.03 -25.47
C PRO A 153 -18.70 -0.30 -24.62
N LYS A 154 -19.73 -0.91 -25.22
CA LYS A 154 -20.86 -1.43 -24.46
C LYS A 154 -20.50 -2.81 -23.96
N VAL A 155 -20.43 -2.98 -22.65
CA VAL A 155 -20.06 -4.25 -22.01
C VAL A 155 -21.25 -4.77 -21.23
N ASP A 156 -21.49 -6.08 -21.32
CA ASP A 156 -22.50 -6.76 -20.51
C ASP A 156 -21.86 -7.31 -19.24
N VAL A 157 -22.09 -6.63 -18.12
CA VAL A 157 -21.55 -7.01 -16.80
C VAL A 157 -22.37 -8.10 -16.11
N SER A 158 -23.52 -8.53 -16.68
CA SER A 158 -24.37 -9.55 -16.06
C SER A 158 -23.70 -10.91 -15.91
N VAL A 159 -22.70 -11.20 -16.76
CA VAL A 159 -21.87 -12.41 -16.67
C VAL A 159 -20.98 -12.36 -15.42
N LEU A 160 -20.39 -11.21 -15.11
CA LEU A 160 -19.58 -11.04 -13.90
C LEU A 160 -20.43 -11.13 -12.64
N GLU A 161 -21.63 -10.53 -12.62
CA GLU A 161 -22.52 -10.61 -11.47
C GLU A 161 -22.93 -12.06 -11.14
N ALA A 162 -23.05 -12.92 -12.15
CA ALA A 162 -23.36 -14.33 -11.97
C ALA A 162 -22.14 -15.10 -11.44
N GLU A 163 -20.95 -14.82 -11.97
CA GLU A 163 -19.69 -15.44 -11.54
C GLU A 163 -19.29 -15.01 -10.12
N GLU A 164 -19.48 -13.75 -9.75
CA GLU A 164 -19.24 -13.21 -8.41
C GLU A 164 -20.20 -13.83 -7.40
N LYS A 165 -21.50 -13.95 -7.74
CA LYS A 165 -22.46 -14.70 -6.90
C LYS A 165 -22.08 -16.17 -6.74
N GLU A 166 -21.53 -16.79 -7.78
CA GLU A 166 -21.04 -18.17 -7.70
C GLU A 166 -19.77 -18.28 -6.87
N LEU A 167 -18.84 -17.33 -6.98
CA LEU A 167 -17.60 -17.25 -6.20
C LEU A 167 -17.91 -17.06 -4.72
N VAL A 168 -18.73 -16.06 -4.37
CA VAL A 168 -19.20 -15.82 -3.00
C VAL A 168 -19.92 -17.05 -2.44
N ALA A 169 -20.74 -17.74 -3.25
CA ALA A 169 -21.38 -18.99 -2.83
C ALA A 169 -20.39 -20.14 -2.61
N ARG A 170 -19.30 -20.22 -3.39
CA ARG A 170 -18.23 -21.21 -3.22
C ARG A 170 -17.37 -20.92 -1.99
N GLU A 171 -17.03 -19.66 -1.73
CA GLU A 171 -16.29 -19.23 -0.54
C GLU A 171 -17.10 -19.46 0.74
N ALA A 172 -18.39 -19.15 0.73
CA ALA A 172 -19.31 -19.48 1.82
C ALA A 172 -19.41 -21.00 2.08
N GLN A 173 -19.36 -21.83 1.03
CA GLN A 173 -19.31 -23.30 1.18
C GLN A 173 -17.96 -23.78 1.72
N GLN A 174 -16.85 -23.14 1.34
CA GLN A 174 -15.50 -23.48 1.79
C GLN A 174 -15.34 -23.16 3.29
N THR A 175 -15.74 -21.96 3.72
CA THR A 175 -15.73 -21.53 5.14
C THR A 175 -16.65 -22.39 5.99
N GLY A 176 -17.85 -22.73 5.50
CA GLY A 176 -18.75 -23.67 6.17
C GLY A 176 -18.13 -25.06 6.42
N LYS A 177 -17.39 -25.61 5.44
CA LYS A 177 -16.67 -26.89 5.59
C LYS A 177 -15.53 -26.80 6.60
N VAL A 178 -14.78 -25.71 6.60
CA VAL A 178 -13.69 -25.47 7.57
C VAL A 178 -14.24 -25.34 9.00
N ALA A 179 -15.36 -24.63 9.18
CA ALA A 179 -16.04 -24.53 10.47
C ALA A 179 -16.53 -25.90 10.97
N GLU A 180 -17.13 -26.73 10.11
CA GLU A 180 -17.53 -28.09 10.45
C GLU A 180 -16.34 -28.99 10.85
N GLU A 181 -15.20 -28.89 10.16
CA GLU A 181 -14.00 -29.63 10.53
C GLU A 181 -13.42 -29.18 11.89
N ARG A 182 -13.44 -27.87 12.18
CA ARG A 182 -12.99 -27.33 13.47
C ARG A 182 -13.86 -27.82 14.63
N VAL A 183 -15.18 -27.89 14.45
CA VAL A 183 -16.11 -28.46 15.44
C VAL A 183 -15.84 -29.95 15.67
N LYS A 184 -15.59 -30.72 14.59
CA LYS A 184 -15.22 -32.14 14.70
C LYS A 184 -13.89 -32.35 15.43
N ARG A 185 -12.87 -31.53 15.15
CA ARG A 185 -11.57 -31.59 15.85
C ARG A 185 -11.70 -31.25 17.34
N ARG A 186 -12.49 -30.22 17.69
CA ARG A 186 -12.74 -29.83 19.09
C ARG A 186 -13.50 -30.92 19.86
N ALA A 187 -14.48 -31.57 19.23
CA ALA A 187 -15.22 -32.70 19.82
C ALA A 187 -14.31 -33.93 20.03
N ALA A 188 -13.37 -34.19 19.10
CA ALA A 188 -12.40 -35.27 19.24
C ALA A 188 -11.40 -35.01 20.38
N ALA A 189 -10.88 -33.77 20.49
CA ALA A 189 -9.98 -33.38 21.57
C ALA A 189 -10.64 -33.45 22.97
N ALA A 190 -11.91 -33.05 23.08
CA ALA A 190 -12.69 -33.17 24.32
C ALA A 190 -12.96 -34.62 24.74
N LYS A 191 -12.93 -35.57 23.80
CA LYS A 191 -13.07 -37.00 24.08
C LYS A 191 -11.75 -37.60 24.57
N LEU A 192 -10.62 -37.15 24.03
CA LEU A 192 -9.28 -37.59 24.43
C LEU A 192 -8.89 -37.04 25.82
N GLY A 193 -9.19 -35.78 26.12
CA GLY A 193 -8.93 -35.20 27.45
C GLY A 193 -9.72 -35.85 28.59
N ARG A 194 -10.88 -36.45 28.28
CA ARG A 194 -11.73 -37.13 29.26
C ARG A 194 -11.27 -38.56 29.59
N GLU A 195 -10.37 -39.14 28.80
CA GLU A 195 -9.76 -40.46 29.08
C GLU A 195 -8.48 -40.34 29.92
N VAL A 196 -7.87 -39.15 30.02
CA VAL A 196 -6.63 -38.93 30.80
C VAL A 196 -6.92 -38.56 32.27
N GLU A 197 -8.08 -37.96 32.58
CA GLU A 197 -8.43 -37.58 33.97
C GLU A 197 -8.97 -38.74 34.84
N ASP A 198 -9.31 -39.90 34.26
CA ASP A 198 -9.77 -41.08 35.01
C ASP A 198 -8.65 -42.10 35.34
N ALA A 199 -7.42 -41.85 34.91
CA ALA A 199 -6.30 -42.79 35.10
C ALA A 199 -5.28 -42.38 36.18
N ASP A 200 -5.28 -41.14 36.68
CA ASP A 200 -4.18 -40.65 37.53
C ASP A 200 -4.63 -40.27 38.96
N ARG A 201 -5.05 -41.29 39.70
CA ARG A 201 -5.22 -41.19 41.16
C ARG A 201 -4.73 -42.46 41.86
N HIS A 202 -3.44 -42.73 41.80
CA HIS A 202 -2.73 -43.46 42.85
C HIS A 202 -1.19 -43.45 42.69
N ALA A 203 -0.51 -43.15 43.81
CA ALA A 203 0.86 -43.53 44.19
C ALA A 203 2.01 -42.50 44.04
N LEU A 204 2.20 -41.78 45.14
CA LEU A 204 3.42 -41.39 45.88
C LEU A 204 4.82 -41.93 45.50
N GLU A 205 5.82 -41.07 45.80
CA GLU A 205 7.23 -41.30 46.25
C GLU A 205 8.23 -41.88 45.21
N SER A 206 9.53 -41.54 45.14
CA SER A 206 10.48 -40.62 45.79
C SER A 206 11.82 -40.64 44.99
N ASP A 207 12.75 -39.76 45.37
CA ASP A 207 14.24 -39.79 45.22
C ASP A 207 14.95 -39.32 43.92
N ASP A 208 15.61 -38.16 44.09
CA ASP A 208 17.02 -37.75 43.87
C ASP A 208 17.88 -38.13 42.63
N ASP A 209 18.63 -37.09 42.25
CA ASP A 209 20.00 -37.02 41.70
C ASP A 209 20.31 -36.77 40.20
N ASP A 210 21.07 -35.67 40.04
CA ASP A 210 22.18 -35.33 39.13
C ASP A 210 21.98 -34.89 37.65
N VAL A 211 22.14 -33.57 37.46
CA VAL A 211 23.07 -32.84 36.57
C VAL A 211 23.47 -33.49 35.24
N LEU A 212 23.13 -32.83 34.11
CA LEU A 212 24.07 -32.48 33.02
C LEU A 212 23.55 -31.26 32.23
N ILE A 213 24.35 -30.19 32.21
CA ILE A 213 24.26 -29.08 31.26
C ILE A 213 24.96 -29.53 29.99
N GLU A 214 24.26 -29.57 28.87
CA GLU A 214 24.87 -29.58 27.53
C GLU A 214 24.08 -28.64 26.61
N GLU A 215 24.67 -27.47 26.31
CA GLU A 215 24.61 -26.91 24.94
C GLU A 215 25.64 -27.66 24.08
N PRO A 216 25.52 -27.75 22.74
CA PRO A 216 24.89 -26.82 21.79
C PRO A 216 23.91 -27.56 20.83
N VAL A 217 23.24 -26.96 19.85
CA VAL A 217 23.76 -26.68 18.49
C VAL A 217 22.87 -25.67 17.77
N THR A 218 23.52 -24.76 17.07
CA THR A 218 23.02 -23.94 15.97
C THR A 218 22.07 -24.69 15.03
N GLY A 219 20.84 -24.23 14.97
CA GLY A 219 19.89 -24.52 13.91
C GLY A 219 18.98 -23.31 13.80
N THR A 220 19.21 -22.49 12.78
CA THR A 220 18.34 -21.39 12.37
C THR A 220 16.93 -21.94 12.15
N ALA A 221 16.11 -21.93 13.19
CA ALA A 221 14.68 -22.15 13.08
C ALA A 221 14.09 -20.82 12.65
N VAL A 222 13.74 -20.75 11.37
CA VAL A 222 12.87 -19.73 10.79
C VAL A 222 11.60 -19.69 11.63
N ILE A 223 11.50 -18.73 12.54
CA ILE A 223 10.22 -18.36 13.13
C ILE A 223 9.57 -17.49 12.06
N GLN A 224 8.89 -18.14 11.13
CA GLN A 224 7.90 -17.47 10.31
C GLN A 224 6.76 -17.12 11.27
N LEU A 225 6.83 -15.94 11.89
CA LEU A 225 5.70 -15.37 12.61
C LEU A 225 4.63 -15.15 11.54
N PRO A 226 3.46 -15.80 11.64
CA PRO A 226 2.42 -15.63 10.65
C PRO A 226 1.90 -14.18 10.72
N SER A 227 1.86 -13.48 9.58
CA SER A 227 1.24 -12.15 9.40
C SER A 227 -0.30 -12.18 9.51
N THR A 228 -0.86 -13.12 10.29
CA THR A 228 -2.30 -13.40 10.36
C THR A 228 -2.92 -12.85 11.64
N ALA A 229 -2.49 -11.69 12.13
CA ALA A 229 -2.89 -11.26 13.47
C ALA A 229 -4.42 -10.97 13.56
N TRP A 230 -5.09 -10.56 12.47
CA TRP A 230 -6.53 -10.26 12.47
C TRP A 230 -7.19 -10.61 11.11
N GLU A 231 -7.95 -11.70 11.04
CA GLU A 231 -8.79 -12.09 9.88
C GLU A 231 -10.16 -11.39 9.94
N ALA A 232 -10.18 -10.06 9.89
CA ALA A 232 -11.41 -9.35 9.52
C ALA A 232 -11.60 -9.51 8.00
N ASP A 233 -12.83 -9.76 7.55
CA ASP A 233 -13.09 -9.76 6.10
C ASP A 233 -13.09 -8.33 5.55
N ALA A 234 -12.88 -8.18 4.24
CA ALA A 234 -12.72 -6.89 3.61
C ALA A 234 -13.94 -5.97 3.80
N ASP A 235 -15.16 -6.53 3.86
CA ASP A 235 -16.37 -5.75 4.07
C ASP A 235 -16.39 -5.16 5.50
N GLU A 236 -15.91 -5.90 6.50
CA GLU A 236 -15.77 -5.41 7.88
C GLU A 236 -14.72 -4.29 8.00
N VAL A 237 -13.62 -4.40 7.25
CA VAL A 237 -12.59 -3.35 7.20
C VAL A 237 -13.17 -2.09 6.54
N ASP A 238 -13.80 -2.22 5.37
CA ASP A 238 -14.40 -1.10 4.64
C ASP A 238 -15.47 -0.36 5.49
N GLU A 239 -16.33 -1.11 6.19
CA GLU A 239 -17.34 -0.53 7.10
C GLU A 239 -16.68 0.21 8.28
N ALA A 240 -15.58 -0.31 8.82
CA ALA A 240 -14.84 0.36 9.89
C ALA A 240 -14.12 1.62 9.39
N THR A 241 -13.54 1.57 8.18
CA THR A 241 -12.77 2.67 7.57
C THR A 241 -13.59 3.96 7.50
N GLU A 242 -14.87 3.90 7.09
CA GLU A 242 -15.72 5.10 7.00
C GLU A 242 -15.77 5.88 8.32
N PHE A 243 -15.84 5.17 9.46
CA PHE A 243 -15.80 5.82 10.77
C PHE A 243 -14.43 6.41 11.08
N TRP A 244 -13.35 5.64 10.91
CA TRP A 244 -12.00 6.05 11.29
C TRP A 244 -11.47 7.23 10.45
N GLU A 245 -11.79 7.27 9.16
CA GLU A 245 -11.55 8.42 8.29
C GLU A 245 -12.33 9.64 8.76
N SER A 246 -13.61 9.48 9.14
CA SER A 246 -14.46 10.60 9.57
C SER A 246 -13.95 11.31 10.83
N VAL A 247 -13.30 10.57 11.74
CA VAL A 247 -12.68 11.12 12.96
C VAL A 247 -11.24 11.57 12.74
N GLY A 248 -10.63 11.21 11.61
CA GLY A 248 -9.25 11.55 11.26
C GLY A 248 -8.20 10.88 12.16
N ILE A 249 -8.52 9.74 12.75
CA ILE A 249 -7.62 8.93 13.57
C ILE A 249 -7.69 7.52 13.00
N LEU A 250 -6.59 7.03 12.44
CA LEU A 250 -6.56 5.79 11.67
C LEU A 250 -5.93 4.65 12.47
N PRO A 251 -6.53 3.45 12.48
CA PRO A 251 -5.87 2.24 12.95
C PRO A 251 -4.68 1.89 12.07
N VAL A 252 -3.55 1.55 12.68
CA VAL A 252 -2.31 1.17 11.96
C VAL A 252 -1.80 -0.18 12.46
N GLU A 253 -1.37 -1.04 11.55
CA GLU A 253 -0.61 -2.25 11.84
C GLU A 253 0.88 -2.01 11.60
N LEU A 254 1.69 -2.40 12.58
CA LEU A 254 3.14 -2.48 12.43
C LEU A 254 3.57 -3.93 12.61
N THR A 255 4.16 -4.53 11.58
CA THR A 255 4.86 -5.82 11.69
C THR A 255 6.34 -5.57 11.91
N LEU A 256 6.78 -5.88 13.13
CA LEU A 256 8.17 -5.77 13.58
C LEU A 256 8.79 -7.16 13.74
N PRO A 257 10.13 -7.27 13.85
CA PRO A 257 10.78 -8.55 14.12
C PRO A 257 10.24 -9.28 15.37
N GLU A 258 9.77 -8.54 16.38
CA GLU A 258 9.19 -9.09 17.62
C GLU A 258 7.71 -9.49 17.49
N GLY A 259 7.07 -9.18 16.36
CA GLY A 259 5.68 -9.50 16.03
C GLY A 259 4.86 -8.31 15.53
N SER A 260 3.63 -8.61 15.08
CA SER A 260 2.67 -7.62 14.58
C SER A 260 1.76 -7.07 15.67
N GLY A 261 1.49 -5.76 15.62
CA GLY A 261 0.65 -5.08 16.59
C GLY A 261 -0.11 -3.90 16.01
N LEU A 262 -1.22 -3.56 16.67
CA LEU A 262 -2.10 -2.44 16.32
C LEU A 262 -1.78 -1.20 17.14
N THR A 263 -1.97 -0.05 16.53
CA THR A 263 -1.98 1.27 17.18
C THR A 263 -2.94 2.22 16.47
N LEU A 264 -2.96 3.49 16.86
CA LEU A 264 -3.67 4.55 16.15
C LEU A 264 -2.70 5.65 15.73
N ARG A 265 -2.92 6.26 14.59
CA ARG A 265 -2.17 7.41 14.05
C ARG A 265 -3.13 8.52 13.62
N CYS A 266 -2.74 9.77 13.77
CA CYS A 266 -3.36 10.90 13.08
C CYS A 266 -2.30 11.93 12.71
N TYR A 267 -2.66 12.93 11.92
CA TYR A 267 -1.78 14.07 11.61
C TYR A 267 -2.30 15.35 12.25
N VAL A 268 -1.39 16.09 12.89
CA VAL A 268 -1.68 17.40 13.49
C VAL A 268 -0.60 18.37 13.03
N GLU A 269 -1.00 19.41 12.29
CA GLU A 269 -0.06 20.37 11.68
C GLU A 269 1.00 19.65 10.82
N ASP A 270 0.53 18.72 9.97
CA ASP A 270 1.34 17.89 9.08
C ASP A 270 2.37 16.98 9.78
N ALA A 271 2.31 16.86 11.12
CA ALA A 271 3.17 15.96 11.89
C ALA A 271 2.39 14.74 12.42
N PRO A 272 2.94 13.52 12.32
CA PRO A 272 2.30 12.31 12.80
C PRO A 272 2.22 12.31 14.33
N ARG A 273 1.06 11.88 14.83
CA ARG A 273 0.79 11.61 16.24
C ARG A 273 0.31 10.17 16.36
N PHE A 274 0.91 9.44 17.28
CA PHE A 274 0.52 8.07 17.56
C PHE A 274 -0.20 7.95 18.90
N LEU A 275 -0.96 6.86 19.04
CA LEU A 275 -1.35 6.35 20.35
C LEU A 275 -0.09 5.92 21.09
N GLY A 276 0.41 6.85 21.89
CA GLY A 276 1.68 6.71 22.57
C GLY A 276 1.85 7.79 23.60
N ARG A 277 3.02 7.81 24.24
CA ARG A 277 3.40 8.91 25.12
C ARG A 277 4.90 9.02 25.27
N LYS A 278 5.40 10.26 25.29
CA LYS A 278 6.83 10.57 25.48
C LYS A 278 7.70 9.86 24.42
N GLN A 279 7.37 10.07 23.15
CA GLN A 279 8.13 9.50 22.02
C GLN A 279 8.17 7.98 22.05
N THR A 280 7.10 7.35 22.55
CA THR A 280 6.97 5.88 22.59
C THR A 280 5.59 5.50 22.10
N VAL A 281 5.54 4.74 21.00
CA VAL A 281 4.30 4.23 20.41
C VAL A 281 3.82 3.03 21.22
N TYR A 282 2.52 2.95 21.48
CA TYR A 282 1.90 1.80 22.15
C TYR A 282 1.38 0.83 21.09
N LEU A 283 1.82 -0.43 21.18
CA LEU A 283 1.33 -1.52 20.34
C LEU A 283 0.52 -2.53 21.14
N PHE A 284 -0.50 -3.08 20.49
CA PHE A 284 -1.41 -4.07 21.05
C PHE A 284 -1.45 -5.30 20.14
N ARG A 285 -1.37 -6.51 20.71
CA ARG A 285 -1.46 -7.76 19.93
C ARG A 285 -2.88 -8.06 19.42
N SER A 286 -3.89 -7.35 19.90
CA SER A 286 -5.28 -7.57 19.52
C SER A 286 -6.09 -6.28 19.46
N ALA A 287 -7.07 -6.25 18.55
CA ALA A 287 -8.07 -5.17 18.46
C ALA A 287 -8.85 -5.03 19.78
N ASP A 288 -9.12 -6.14 20.47
CA ASP A 288 -9.73 -6.13 21.81
C ASP A 288 -8.86 -5.40 22.85
N GLY A 289 -7.55 -5.64 22.83
CA GLY A 289 -6.58 -5.00 23.71
C GLY A 289 -6.49 -3.49 23.45
N LEU A 290 -6.42 -3.11 22.17
CA LEU A 290 -6.46 -1.72 21.74
C LEU A 290 -7.78 -1.05 22.16
N GLY A 291 -8.92 -1.67 21.88
CA GLY A 291 -10.23 -1.16 22.28
C GLY A 291 -10.39 -1.02 23.80
N ALA A 292 -9.85 -1.97 24.58
CA ALA A 292 -9.82 -1.87 26.03
C ALA A 292 -8.97 -0.69 26.52
N PHE A 293 -7.86 -0.39 25.84
CA PHE A 293 -7.03 0.78 26.14
C PHE A 293 -7.71 2.09 25.75
N ILE A 294 -8.35 2.17 24.58
CA ILE A 294 -9.11 3.35 24.14
C ILE A 294 -10.16 3.74 25.18
N ARG A 295 -10.91 2.75 25.69
CA ARG A 295 -11.92 2.95 26.75
C ARG A 295 -11.34 3.21 28.14
N SER A 296 -10.03 3.06 28.30
CA SER A 296 -9.34 3.32 29.56
C SER A 296 -9.11 4.82 29.78
N LYS A 297 -8.62 5.20 30.97
CA LYS A 297 -8.21 6.59 31.27
C LYS A 297 -6.70 6.79 31.25
N ASN A 298 -5.97 5.85 30.66
CA ASN A 298 -4.52 5.90 30.60
C ASN A 298 -4.05 7.16 29.87
N PRO A 299 -2.93 7.77 30.27
CA PRO A 299 -2.41 8.95 29.60
C PRO A 299 -1.74 8.56 28.27
N HIS A 300 -2.05 9.29 27.20
CA HIS A 300 -1.47 9.17 25.87
C HIS A 300 -1.64 10.50 25.12
N ASP A 301 -0.94 10.67 24.01
CA ASP A 301 -0.82 11.94 23.29
C ASP A 301 -2.04 12.26 22.41
N LEU A 302 -2.82 11.25 21.98
CA LEU A 302 -4.06 11.46 21.20
C LEU A 302 -5.24 12.02 22.01
N ARG A 303 -5.13 12.11 23.34
CA ARG A 303 -6.27 12.44 24.21
C ARG A 303 -6.81 13.86 24.02
N ASP A 304 -5.95 14.77 23.56
CA ASP A 304 -6.27 16.18 23.36
C ASP A 304 -6.77 16.48 21.93
N ILE A 305 -6.87 15.45 21.07
CA ILE A 305 -7.44 15.57 19.73
C ILE A 305 -8.95 15.78 19.83
N ALA A 306 -9.50 16.71 19.04
CA ALA A 306 -10.88 17.13 19.13
C ALA A 306 -11.90 16.00 18.93
N THR A 307 -11.59 15.04 18.06
CA THR A 307 -12.41 13.87 17.71
C THR A 307 -12.12 12.64 18.58
N TRP A 308 -11.15 12.71 19.52
CA TRP A 308 -10.88 11.60 20.45
C TRP A 308 -12.09 11.14 21.26
N PRO A 309 -12.99 12.03 21.76
CA PRO A 309 -14.21 11.59 22.44
C PRO A 309 -15.09 10.69 21.56
N ASP A 310 -15.16 10.95 20.25
CA ASP A 310 -15.96 10.14 19.31
C ASP A 310 -15.36 8.74 19.15
N VAL A 311 -14.02 8.61 19.17
CA VAL A 311 -13.32 7.31 19.20
C VAL A 311 -13.62 6.53 20.48
N VAL A 312 -13.66 7.20 21.63
CA VAL A 312 -13.95 6.56 22.93
C VAL A 312 -15.39 6.09 23.03
N ASP A 313 -16.33 6.84 22.46
CA ASP A 313 -17.77 6.55 22.49
C ASP A 313 -18.20 5.55 21.39
N SER A 314 -17.31 5.23 20.45
CA SER A 314 -17.55 4.30 19.35
C SER A 314 -17.38 2.83 19.75
N ASP A 315 -18.21 1.97 19.16
CA ASP A 315 -18.08 0.51 19.23
C ASP A 315 -17.43 -0.06 17.95
N VAL A 316 -17.03 0.79 16.98
CA VAL A 316 -16.39 0.37 15.73
C VAL A 316 -14.99 -0.22 16.03
N PRO A 317 -14.67 -1.42 15.52
CA PRO A 317 -13.36 -2.04 15.77
C PRO A 317 -12.24 -1.27 15.05
N ALA A 318 -11.08 -1.18 15.70
CA ALA A 318 -9.87 -0.57 15.14
C ALA A 318 -9.19 -1.52 14.17
N LEU A 319 -9.71 -1.62 12.95
CA LEU A 319 -9.20 -2.46 11.88
C LEU A 319 -8.40 -1.59 10.90
N PRO A 320 -7.12 -1.88 10.66
CA PRO A 320 -6.31 -1.11 9.71
C PRO A 320 -6.70 -1.46 8.27
N ALA A 321 -6.82 -0.42 7.44
CA ALA A 321 -6.94 -0.55 5.99
C ALA A 321 -5.64 -1.10 5.39
N GLU A 322 -5.62 -1.47 4.10
CA GLU A 322 -4.43 -2.06 3.48
C GLU A 322 -3.26 -1.06 3.45
N GLU A 323 -3.57 0.22 3.23
CA GLU A 323 -2.63 1.36 3.22
C GLU A 323 -2.08 1.77 4.60
N ASP A 324 -2.60 1.18 5.68
CA ASP A 324 -2.16 1.42 7.05
C ASP A 324 -1.46 0.18 7.66
N ARG A 325 -0.95 -0.73 6.82
CA ARG A 325 -0.25 -1.97 7.22
C ARG A 325 1.21 -1.98 6.79
N TYR A 326 2.10 -1.62 7.72
CA TYR A 326 3.53 -1.52 7.43
C TYR A 326 4.30 -2.75 7.91
N ASP A 327 4.88 -3.52 6.97
CA ASP A 327 5.65 -4.73 7.26
C ASP A 327 7.16 -4.52 7.15
N LEU A 328 7.79 -4.16 8.27
CA LEU A 328 9.23 -3.96 8.33
C LEU A 328 10.00 -5.28 8.36
N ALA A 329 9.39 -6.34 8.88
CA ALA A 329 9.99 -7.66 8.99
C ALA A 329 10.11 -8.35 7.63
N GLU A 330 9.10 -8.19 6.75
CA GLU A 330 9.14 -8.67 5.36
C GLU A 330 10.36 -8.08 4.61
N ILE A 331 10.59 -6.77 4.77
CA ILE A 331 11.72 -6.09 4.11
C ILE A 331 13.07 -6.59 4.67
N SER A 332 13.20 -6.78 5.99
CA SER A 332 14.40 -7.39 6.60
C SER A 332 14.68 -8.78 6.04
N GLU A 333 13.64 -9.62 5.93
CA GLU A 333 13.77 -10.98 5.39
C GLU A 333 14.17 -10.96 3.93
N LEU A 334 13.53 -10.09 3.14
CA LEU A 334 13.82 -9.90 1.72
C LEU A 334 15.27 -9.48 1.50
N PHE A 335 15.74 -8.43 2.20
CA PHE A 335 17.09 -7.94 2.04
C PHE A 335 18.13 -8.97 2.49
N SER A 336 17.80 -9.79 3.49
CA SER A 336 18.64 -10.89 3.95
C SER A 336 18.75 -12.06 2.97
N ARG A 337 17.67 -12.38 2.23
CA ARG A 337 17.67 -13.49 1.26
C ARG A 337 18.54 -13.21 0.03
N GLY A 338 18.61 -11.97 -0.43
CA GLY A 338 19.51 -11.55 -1.51
C GLY A 338 19.31 -12.24 -2.86
N ASP A 339 18.20 -12.97 -3.07
CA ASP A 339 17.88 -13.69 -4.31
C ASP A 339 16.41 -13.44 -4.64
N SER A 340 16.16 -12.62 -5.67
CA SER A 340 14.82 -12.17 -6.07
C SER A 340 14.40 -12.91 -7.34
N THR A 341 13.90 -14.15 -7.19
CA THR A 341 12.97 -14.66 -8.22
C THR A 341 11.59 -14.05 -8.06
N ASP A 342 11.29 -13.49 -6.88
CA ASP A 342 10.14 -12.63 -6.64
C ASP A 342 10.44 -11.19 -7.11
N VAL A 343 9.57 -10.64 -7.94
CA VAL A 343 9.62 -9.25 -8.41
C VAL A 343 9.29 -8.36 -7.22
N PHE A 344 10.30 -7.91 -6.49
CA PHE A 344 10.10 -6.94 -5.42
C PHE A 344 10.05 -5.54 -6.00
N ASP A 345 8.85 -4.98 -6.02
CA ASP A 345 8.56 -3.64 -6.52
C ASP A 345 8.94 -2.59 -5.46
N TYR A 346 9.44 -1.45 -5.92
CA TYR A 346 9.78 -0.32 -5.07
C TYR A 346 8.55 0.21 -4.30
N SER A 347 7.32 -0.02 -4.80
CA SER A 347 6.07 0.34 -4.11
C SER A 347 5.97 -0.25 -2.70
N ARG A 348 6.33 -1.53 -2.50
CA ARG A 348 6.34 -2.17 -1.17
C ARG A 348 7.37 -1.57 -0.22
N LEU A 349 8.53 -1.19 -0.77
CA LEU A 349 9.57 -0.52 0.01
C LEU A 349 9.14 0.89 0.41
N ALA A 350 8.58 1.67 -0.52
CA ALA A 350 8.03 2.99 -0.25
C ALA A 350 6.97 2.92 0.86
N HIS A 351 6.03 1.99 0.73
CA HIS A 351 4.98 1.78 1.71
C HIS A 351 5.53 1.51 3.12
N SER A 352 6.51 0.61 3.23
CA SER A 352 7.15 0.32 4.53
C SER A 352 7.93 1.52 5.08
N PHE A 353 8.48 2.37 4.20
CA PHE A 353 9.14 3.61 4.61
C PHE A 353 8.15 4.64 5.18
N ASP A 354 6.92 4.73 4.69
CA ASP A 354 5.93 5.67 5.23
C ASP A 354 5.70 5.42 6.73
N GLY A 355 5.48 4.16 7.11
CA GLY A 355 5.38 3.77 8.52
C GLY A 355 6.65 4.04 9.33
N VAL A 356 7.84 3.79 8.76
CA VAL A 356 9.13 4.09 9.40
C VAL A 356 9.28 5.59 9.67
N LEU A 357 9.00 6.42 8.66
CA LEU A 357 9.16 7.87 8.73
C LEU A 357 8.23 8.47 9.78
N ASP A 358 6.97 8.03 9.81
CA ASP A 358 6.02 8.51 10.79
C ASP A 358 6.43 8.16 12.23
N VAL A 359 6.83 6.91 12.46
CA VAL A 359 7.28 6.48 13.79
C VAL A 359 8.57 7.20 14.17
N ALA A 360 9.51 7.38 13.23
CA ALA A 360 10.75 8.09 13.47
C ALA A 360 10.52 9.56 13.83
N GLU A 361 9.62 10.26 13.16
CA GLU A 361 9.26 11.64 13.47
C GLU A 361 8.57 11.74 14.84
N TYR A 362 7.58 10.90 15.12
CA TYR A 362 6.88 10.90 16.41
C TYR A 362 7.82 10.55 17.58
N ALA A 363 8.73 9.61 17.37
CA ALA A 363 9.66 9.13 18.39
C ALA A 363 11.01 9.89 18.41
N ASP A 364 11.18 10.93 17.58
CA ASP A 364 12.38 11.78 17.53
C ASP A 364 13.66 10.96 17.29
N LEU A 365 13.58 10.04 16.32
CA LEU A 365 14.65 9.12 15.98
C LEU A 365 15.59 9.73 14.93
N ASP A 366 16.33 10.79 15.28
CA ASP A 366 17.33 11.44 14.40
C ASP A 366 18.31 10.43 13.74
N SER A 367 18.58 9.31 14.41
CA SER A 367 19.46 8.27 13.87
C SER A 367 18.88 7.47 12.70
N VAL A 368 17.55 7.46 12.52
CA VAL A 368 16.91 6.93 11.30
C VAL A 368 17.20 7.85 10.12
N ASP A 369 17.07 9.18 10.30
CA ASP A 369 17.39 10.17 9.26
C ASP A 369 18.81 10.02 8.72
N GLU A 370 19.77 9.65 9.58
CA GLU A 370 21.15 9.40 9.17
C GLU A 370 21.29 8.20 8.24
N LEU A 371 20.52 7.13 8.48
CA LEU A 371 20.52 5.90 7.70
C LEU A 371 19.85 6.07 6.35
N ILE A 372 18.82 6.92 6.27
CA ILE A 372 18.04 7.18 5.05
C ILE A 372 18.46 8.45 4.30
N ARG A 373 19.60 9.08 4.66
CA ARG A 373 20.11 10.24 3.91
C ARG A 373 20.24 9.89 2.42
N PRO A 374 19.95 10.81 1.48
CA PRO A 374 20.05 10.53 0.03
C PRO A 374 21.45 10.07 -0.45
N THR A 375 22.48 10.23 0.37
CA THR A 375 23.84 9.76 0.10
C THR A 375 24.09 8.30 0.47
N THR A 376 23.23 7.67 1.27
CA THR A 376 23.34 6.24 1.64
C THR A 376 22.66 5.36 0.58
N PRO A 377 23.00 4.06 0.47
CA PRO A 377 22.27 3.13 -0.38
C PRO A 377 20.77 3.10 -0.07
N LEU A 378 20.42 3.04 1.21
CA LEU A 378 19.03 2.97 1.67
C LEU A 378 18.24 4.24 1.34
N GLY A 379 18.83 5.42 1.56
CA GLY A 379 18.21 6.69 1.22
C GLY A 379 18.06 6.91 -0.29
N ARG A 380 18.99 6.40 -1.10
CA ARG A 380 18.79 6.39 -2.56
C ARG A 380 17.63 5.49 -2.96
N ALA A 381 17.50 4.31 -2.35
CA ALA A 381 16.38 3.42 -2.63
C ALA A 381 15.04 4.02 -2.20
N LEU A 382 14.99 4.75 -1.08
CA LEU A 382 13.82 5.55 -0.69
C LEU A 382 13.47 6.59 -1.77
N VAL A 383 14.43 7.41 -2.19
CA VAL A 383 14.20 8.44 -3.23
C VAL A 383 13.78 7.80 -4.56
N GLU A 384 14.38 6.69 -4.95
CA GLU A 384 13.99 5.98 -6.17
C GLU A 384 12.61 5.31 -6.02
N SER A 385 12.25 4.86 -4.82
CA SER A 385 10.93 4.31 -4.54
C SER A 385 9.82 5.34 -4.68
N GLN A 386 10.09 6.58 -4.29
CA GLN A 386 9.20 7.73 -4.47
C GLN A 386 9.13 8.23 -5.93
N ARG A 387 9.98 7.70 -6.83
CA ARG A 387 10.08 8.15 -8.23
C ARG A 387 9.63 7.10 -9.25
N GLY A 388 9.36 5.86 -8.82
CA GLY A 388 9.32 4.75 -9.76
C GLY A 388 8.36 3.64 -9.40
N VAL A 389 7.27 3.57 -10.17
CA VAL A 389 6.43 2.37 -10.28
C VAL A 389 7.04 1.38 -11.29
N GLY A 390 7.09 0.10 -10.93
CA GLY A 390 7.43 -0.99 -11.87
C GLY A 390 8.93 -1.26 -12.07
N LYS A 391 9.81 -0.65 -11.27
CA LYS A 391 11.22 -1.06 -11.19
C LYS A 391 11.35 -2.13 -10.12
N SER A 392 12.14 -3.16 -10.38
CA SER A 392 12.52 -4.12 -9.35
C SER A 392 13.87 -3.77 -8.75
N LEU A 393 14.01 -4.00 -7.45
CA LEU A 393 15.31 -3.92 -6.79
C LEU A 393 16.21 -5.05 -7.27
N ALA A 394 17.43 -4.70 -7.72
CA ALA A 394 18.39 -5.72 -8.10
C ALA A 394 18.92 -6.44 -6.85
N PRO A 395 19.20 -7.76 -6.92
CA PRO A 395 19.72 -8.53 -5.77
C PRO A 395 21.00 -7.95 -5.13
N ALA A 396 21.85 -7.30 -5.92
CA ALA A 396 23.07 -6.66 -5.41
C ALA A 396 22.78 -5.41 -4.57
N ASP A 397 21.68 -4.71 -4.86
CA ASP A 397 21.29 -3.50 -4.15
C ASP A 397 20.63 -3.84 -2.81
N THR A 398 19.82 -4.91 -2.75
CA THR A 398 19.17 -5.36 -1.50
C THR A 398 20.20 -5.81 -0.46
N ALA A 399 21.22 -6.57 -0.86
CA ALA A 399 22.29 -7.01 0.04
C ALA A 399 23.10 -5.83 0.62
N ALA A 400 23.27 -4.75 -0.14
CA ALA A 400 23.96 -3.54 0.33
C ALA A 400 23.16 -2.72 1.33
N MET A 401 21.84 -2.94 1.40
CA MET A 401 20.91 -2.20 2.27
C MET A 401 20.49 -2.99 3.52
N ALA A 402 20.61 -4.32 3.51
CA ALA A 402 20.17 -5.21 4.60
C ALA A 402 20.54 -4.70 6.00
N SER A 403 21.83 -4.46 6.25
CA SER A 403 22.30 -3.99 7.56
C SER A 403 21.76 -2.62 7.96
N ALA A 404 21.52 -1.72 6.98
CA ALA A 404 20.99 -0.40 7.27
C ALA A 404 19.49 -0.47 7.58
N TRP A 405 18.75 -1.33 6.86
CA TRP A 405 17.34 -1.58 7.14
C TRP A 405 17.12 -2.27 8.48
N ASP A 406 17.93 -3.28 8.81
CA ASP A 406 17.83 -3.96 10.12
C ASP A 406 18.09 -2.97 11.27
N GLU A 407 19.01 -2.02 11.09
CA GLU A 407 19.23 -0.96 12.08
C GLU A 407 18.03 0.01 12.18
N VAL A 408 17.36 0.31 11.06
CA VAL A 408 16.10 1.07 11.08
C VAL A 408 15.02 0.29 11.84
N ALA A 409 14.82 -0.98 11.53
CA ALA A 409 13.84 -1.84 12.20
C ALA A 409 14.13 -1.94 13.71
N GLU A 410 15.39 -2.10 14.12
CA GLU A 410 15.79 -2.13 15.53
C GLU A 410 15.47 -0.80 16.25
N LYS A 411 15.73 0.35 15.60
CA LYS A 411 15.41 1.67 16.17
C LYS A 411 13.90 1.86 16.32
N VAL A 412 13.12 1.47 15.33
CA VAL A 412 11.65 1.52 15.36
C VAL A 412 11.11 0.61 16.46
N SER A 413 11.57 -0.64 16.55
CA SER A 413 11.22 -1.57 17.64
C SER A 413 11.58 -1.00 19.02
N GLY A 414 12.70 -0.28 19.13
CA GLY A 414 13.11 0.40 20.37
C GLY A 414 12.22 1.58 20.78
N ALA A 415 11.50 2.19 19.82
CA ALA A 415 10.55 3.27 20.05
C ALA A 415 9.12 2.78 20.36
N VAL A 416 8.92 1.47 20.39
CA VAL A 416 7.62 0.85 20.61
C VAL A 416 7.55 0.18 21.98
N ARG A 417 6.34 0.18 22.56
CA ARG A 417 6.02 -0.54 23.79
C ARG A 417 4.75 -1.37 23.62
N TRP A 418 4.89 -2.68 23.80
CA TRP A 418 3.76 -3.60 23.91
C TRP A 418 2.96 -3.37 25.20
N HIS A 419 1.64 -3.33 25.09
CA HIS A 419 0.71 -2.95 26.16
C HIS A 419 -0.36 -4.02 26.49
N ASP A 420 -0.16 -5.24 26.00
CA ASP A 420 -0.99 -6.43 26.22
C ASP A 420 -0.96 -7.01 27.65
#